data_AF-A0A060YXN5-F1
#
_entry.id   AF-A0A060YXN5-F1
#
_cell.length_a   1.000
_cell.length_b   1.000
_cell.length_c   1.000
_cell.angle_alpha   90.00
_cell.angle_beta   90.00
_cell.angle_gamma   90.00
#
_symmetry.space_group_name_H-M   'P 1'
#
loop_
_entity.id
_entity.type
_entity.pdbx_description
1 polymer ?
#
loop_
_entity_poly.entity_id
_entity_poly.type
_entity_poly.pdbx_seq_one_letter_code
_entity_poly.pdbx_strand_id
1 'polypeptide(L)'
;QTDSNLSTMAKTRELCKNIRDKIVDLHKAGMGYRTIGKQLSEKATTGGSIIREWKKFKMTVNHPRSGAPYKISPRGASMIMRKVRDQPRTTRQDLVNDLKRAGTTVSKKTISNTLRHHGLKSCNARKVPLLKPAHVQARLKYANDHLDDPEEEWEKVM
;
A
#
# COMPACT_ATOMS: atom_id res chain seq x y z
N GLN A 1 -41.21 32.56 12.21
CA GLN A 1 -40.10 32.56 11.24
C GLN A 1 -38.80 32.60 12.03
N THR A 2 -38.06 31.49 12.07
CA THR A 2 -36.69 31.45 12.55
C THR A 2 -35.96 30.45 11.68
N ASP A 3 -35.18 30.99 10.75
CA ASP A 3 -34.33 30.27 9.83
C ASP A 3 -33.30 29.43 10.57
N SER A 4 -33.17 28.17 10.16
CA SER A 4 -31.91 27.45 10.32
C SER A 4 -31.60 26.80 8.99
N ASN A 5 -30.80 27.53 8.21
CA ASN A 5 -30.11 27.08 7.01
C ASN A 5 -29.38 25.75 7.29
N LEU A 6 -29.98 24.64 6.89
CA LEU A 6 -29.32 23.34 6.84
C LEU A 6 -28.44 23.32 5.58
N SER A 7 -27.23 23.83 5.77
CA SER A 7 -26.01 23.62 4.98
C SER A 7 -26.09 22.42 4.03
N THR A 8 -26.16 22.71 2.74
CA THR A 8 -25.96 21.78 1.62
C THR A 8 -24.47 21.45 1.46
N MET A 9 -23.88 20.80 2.46
CA MET A 9 -22.56 20.18 2.33
C MET A 9 -22.71 18.79 1.72
N ALA A 10 -22.00 18.54 0.62
CA ALA A 10 -21.84 17.21 0.06
C ALA A 10 -21.35 16.25 1.15
N LYS A 11 -22.21 15.33 1.61
CA LYS A 11 -21.83 14.28 2.57
C LYS A 11 -20.91 13.28 1.86
N THR A 12 -19.62 13.58 1.82
CA THR A 12 -18.54 12.67 1.38
C THR A 12 -18.13 11.68 2.47
N ARG A 13 -18.84 11.66 3.61
CA ARG A 13 -18.59 10.70 4.68
C ARG A 13 -19.32 9.40 4.41
N GLU A 14 -18.55 8.31 4.31
CA GLU A 14 -19.08 6.96 4.20
C GLU A 14 -19.91 6.60 5.44
N LEU A 15 -20.97 5.82 5.25
CA LEU A 15 -21.75 5.26 6.36
C LEU A 15 -20.91 4.25 7.14
N CYS A 16 -20.95 4.35 8.47
CA CYS A 16 -20.27 3.40 9.32
C CYS A 16 -20.88 1.99 9.16
N LYS A 17 -20.04 0.97 9.35
CA LYS A 17 -20.42 -0.44 9.21
C LYS A 17 -21.68 -0.78 10.02
N ASN A 18 -21.77 -0.29 11.26
CA ASN A 18 -22.90 -0.56 12.16
C ASN A 18 -24.25 -0.10 11.58
N ILE A 19 -24.29 1.04 10.89
CA ILE A 19 -25.54 1.52 10.26
C ILE A 19 -25.87 0.64 9.04
N ARG A 20 -24.86 0.21 8.28
CA ARG A 20 -25.06 -0.67 7.12
C ARG A 20 -25.57 -2.05 7.53
N ASP A 21 -25.04 -2.61 8.61
CA ASP A 21 -25.48 -3.88 9.17
C ASP A 21 -26.95 -3.79 9.60
N LYS A 22 -27.32 -2.72 10.32
CA LYS A 22 -28.73 -2.45 10.68
C LYS A 22 -29.64 -2.33 9.45
N ILE A 23 -29.20 -1.68 8.38
CA ILE A 23 -29.98 -1.59 7.12
C ILE A 23 -30.28 -2.98 6.56
N VAL A 24 -29.28 -3.87 6.57
CA VAL A 24 -29.44 -5.24 6.08
C VAL A 24 -30.36 -6.05 7.00
N ASP A 25 -30.25 -5.91 8.31
CA ASP A 25 -31.08 -6.65 9.26
C ASP A 25 -32.55 -6.22 9.21
N LEU A 26 -32.82 -4.91 9.11
CA LEU A 26 -34.19 -4.40 8.92
C LEU A 26 -34.78 -4.87 7.58
N HIS A 27 -33.95 -4.99 6.53
CA HIS A 27 -34.40 -5.54 5.26
C HIS A 27 -34.72 -7.04 5.34
N LYS A 28 -33.91 -7.83 6.07
CA LYS A 28 -34.20 -9.25 6.34
C LYS A 28 -35.50 -9.43 7.13
N ALA A 29 -35.83 -8.48 8.01
CA ALA A 29 -37.10 -8.42 8.73
C ALA A 29 -38.30 -8.01 7.84
N GLY A 30 -38.10 -7.81 6.53
CA GLY A 30 -39.18 -7.52 5.58
C GLY A 30 -39.57 -6.04 5.48
N MET A 31 -38.83 -5.11 6.10
CA MET A 31 -39.15 -3.69 5.99
C MET A 31 -38.83 -3.13 4.60
N GLY A 32 -39.72 -2.25 4.12
CA GLY A 32 -39.54 -1.51 2.88
C GLY A 32 -38.46 -0.43 2.97
N TYR A 33 -37.82 -0.10 1.84
CA TYR A 33 -36.68 0.82 1.79
C TYR A 33 -36.98 2.22 2.36
N ARG A 34 -38.20 2.74 2.15
CA ARG A 34 -38.63 4.06 2.67
C ARG A 34 -38.72 4.05 4.20
N THR A 35 -39.20 2.94 4.78
CA THR A 35 -39.34 2.78 6.24
C THR A 35 -37.96 2.69 6.89
N ILE A 36 -37.05 1.91 6.31
CA ILE A 36 -35.66 1.78 6.79
C ILE A 36 -34.95 3.14 6.76
N GLY A 37 -35.09 3.88 5.66
CA GLY A 37 -34.51 5.23 5.54
C GLY A 37 -35.02 6.19 6.60
N LYS A 38 -36.34 6.22 6.84
CA LYS A 38 -36.95 7.05 7.89
C LYS A 38 -36.43 6.68 9.29
N GLN A 39 -36.36 5.39 9.62
CA GLN A 39 -35.92 4.91 10.93
C GLN A 39 -34.45 5.25 11.23
N LEU A 40 -33.59 5.21 10.22
CA LEU A 40 -32.16 5.48 10.37
C LEU A 40 -31.77 6.92 10.01
N SER A 41 -32.74 7.78 9.70
CA SER A 41 -32.51 9.15 9.21
C SER A 41 -31.59 9.21 7.98
N GLU A 42 -31.66 8.17 7.14
CA GLU A 42 -30.87 8.01 5.92
C GLU A 42 -31.75 8.09 4.68
N LYS A 43 -31.14 8.51 3.56
CA LYS A 43 -31.85 8.56 2.28
C LYS A 43 -32.23 7.13 1.87
N ALA A 44 -33.48 6.92 1.44
CA ALA A 44 -33.95 5.61 0.98
C ALA A 44 -33.11 5.05 -0.18
N THR A 45 -32.56 5.91 -1.03
CA THR A 45 -31.64 5.54 -2.11
C THR A 45 -30.36 4.88 -1.59
N THR A 46 -29.82 5.38 -0.48
CA THR A 46 -28.62 4.84 0.17
C THR A 46 -28.88 3.46 0.77
N GLY A 47 -30.03 3.28 1.43
CA GLY A 47 -30.46 1.96 1.90
C GLY A 47 -30.57 0.96 0.75
N GLY A 48 -31.19 1.39 -0.37
CA GLY A 48 -31.30 0.59 -1.58
C GLY A 48 -29.95 0.20 -2.20
N SER A 49 -28.97 1.12 -2.26
CA SER A 49 -27.64 0.81 -2.78
C SER A 49 -26.90 -0.20 -1.91
N ILE A 50 -26.98 -0.06 -0.59
CA ILE A 50 -26.36 -0.99 0.37
C ILE A 50 -26.98 -2.39 0.24
N ILE A 51 -28.31 -2.49 0.15
CA ILE A 51 -29.00 -3.77 -0.01
C ILE A 51 -28.63 -4.43 -1.33
N ARG A 52 -28.51 -3.67 -2.42
CA ARG A 52 -28.08 -4.19 -3.73
C ARG A 52 -26.64 -4.73 -3.69
N GLU A 53 -25.73 -4.01 -3.05
CA GLU A 53 -24.35 -4.47 -2.83
C GLU A 53 -24.30 -5.73 -1.96
N TRP A 54 -25.06 -5.74 -0.85
CA TRP A 54 -25.17 -6.92 0.01
C TRP A 54 -25.74 -8.14 -0.72
N LYS A 55 -26.76 -7.97 -1.57
CA LYS A 55 -27.29 -9.07 -2.39
C LYS A 55 -26.24 -9.66 -3.32
N LYS A 56 -25.36 -8.82 -3.89
CA LYS A 56 -24.31 -9.21 -4.83
C LYS A 56 -23.09 -9.85 -4.14
N PHE A 57 -22.59 -9.25 -3.07
CA PHE A 57 -21.31 -9.62 -2.45
C PHE A 57 -21.44 -10.27 -1.07
N LYS A 58 -22.65 -10.30 -0.48
CA LYS A 58 -22.93 -10.79 0.89
C LYS A 58 -22.13 -10.09 2.00
N MET A 59 -21.61 -8.90 1.71
CA MET A 59 -20.82 -8.08 2.64
C MET A 59 -21.47 -6.70 2.78
N THR A 60 -21.35 -6.12 3.97
CA THR A 60 -21.82 -4.76 4.32
C THR A 60 -20.69 -3.75 4.43
N VAL A 61 -19.44 -4.21 4.47
CA VAL A 61 -18.26 -3.33 4.41
C VAL A 61 -18.09 -2.74 3.02
N ASN A 62 -17.60 -1.51 2.96
CA ASN A 62 -17.24 -0.90 1.69
C ASN A 62 -16.06 -1.65 1.05
N HIS A 63 -16.19 -1.96 -0.24
CA HIS A 63 -15.09 -2.55 -0.97
C HIS A 63 -14.02 -1.48 -1.25
N PRO A 64 -12.72 -1.79 -1.10
CA PRO A 64 -11.69 -0.88 -1.55
C PRO A 64 -11.88 -0.57 -3.04
N ARG A 65 -11.62 0.68 -3.42
CA ARG A 65 -11.67 1.05 -4.83
C ARG A 65 -10.60 0.26 -5.59
N SER A 66 -10.94 -0.24 -6.77
CA SER A 66 -10.02 -1.04 -7.60
C SER A 66 -8.74 -0.29 -8.00
N GLY A 67 -8.74 1.05 -7.91
CA GLY A 67 -7.61 1.89 -8.31
C GLY A 67 -7.41 1.92 -9.83
N ALA A 68 -6.35 2.60 -10.27
CA ALA A 68 -5.97 2.63 -11.67
C ALA A 68 -5.23 1.33 -12.05
N PRO A 69 -5.52 0.74 -13.22
CA PRO A 69 -4.81 -0.45 -13.67
C PRO A 69 -3.33 -0.16 -13.92
N TYR A 70 -2.48 -1.18 -13.75
CA TYR A 70 -1.07 -1.08 -14.08
C TYR A 70 -0.87 -0.97 -15.59
N LYS A 71 0.11 -0.15 -16.00
CA LYS A 71 0.48 0.00 -17.42
C LYS A 71 1.12 -1.27 -18.02
N ILE A 72 1.72 -2.11 -17.17
CA ILE A 72 2.31 -3.39 -17.56
C ILE A 72 1.30 -4.48 -17.22
N SER A 73 0.96 -5.32 -18.20
CA SER A 73 0.06 -6.45 -18.00
C SER A 73 0.72 -7.54 -17.13
N PRO A 74 -0.07 -8.43 -16.49
CA PRO A 74 0.47 -9.56 -15.74
C PRO A 74 1.44 -10.44 -16.55
N ARG A 75 1.16 -10.61 -17.85
CA ARG A 75 2.05 -11.32 -18.78
C ARG A 75 3.37 -10.57 -19.01
N GLY A 76 3.30 -9.25 -19.22
CA GLY A 76 4.49 -8.41 -19.36
C GLY A 76 5.35 -8.43 -18.10
N ALA A 77 4.74 -8.36 -16.92
CA ALA A 77 5.45 -8.49 -15.64
C ALA A 77 6.13 -9.86 -15.51
N SER A 78 5.43 -10.94 -15.87
CA SER A 78 5.99 -12.30 -15.84
C SER A 78 7.20 -12.46 -16.77
N MET A 79 7.15 -11.88 -17.98
CA MET A 79 8.29 -11.84 -18.90
C MET A 79 9.50 -11.11 -18.29
N ILE A 80 9.27 -9.96 -17.66
CA ILE A 80 10.33 -9.19 -16.98
C ILE A 80 10.96 -10.05 -15.88
N MET A 81 10.14 -10.66 -15.01
CA MET A 81 10.65 -11.47 -13.89
C MET A 81 11.44 -12.68 -14.37
N ARG A 82 10.99 -13.33 -15.45
CA ARG A 82 11.73 -14.42 -16.08
C ARG A 82 13.09 -13.95 -16.60
N LYS A 83 13.11 -12.86 -17.39
CA LYS A 83 14.36 -12.34 -17.96
C LYS A 83 15.35 -11.88 -16.89
N VAL A 84 14.89 -11.22 -15.84
CA VAL A 84 15.77 -10.78 -14.73
C VAL A 84 16.31 -11.98 -13.94
N ARG A 85 15.54 -13.06 -13.81
CA ARG A 85 16.01 -14.29 -13.16
C ARG A 85 17.08 -15.00 -14.01
N ASP A 86 16.83 -15.14 -15.31
CA ASP A 86 17.73 -15.85 -16.23
C ASP A 86 19.00 -15.04 -16.51
N GLN A 87 18.86 -13.70 -16.58
CA GLN A 87 19.94 -12.76 -16.89
C GLN A 87 19.94 -11.59 -15.88
N PRO A 88 20.49 -11.76 -14.67
CA PRO A 88 20.46 -10.74 -13.63
C PRO A 88 21.17 -9.42 -13.99
N ARG A 89 22.04 -9.43 -15.00
CA ARG A 89 22.74 -8.24 -15.51
C ARG A 89 21.91 -7.42 -16.51
N THR A 90 20.68 -7.86 -16.83
CA THR A 90 19.77 -7.13 -17.73
C THR A 90 19.52 -5.73 -17.19
N THR A 91 19.72 -4.71 -18.02
CA THR A 91 19.48 -3.34 -17.59
C THR A 91 18.00 -3.00 -17.67
N ARG A 92 17.60 -1.96 -16.93
CA ARG A 92 16.22 -1.42 -17.04
C ARG A 92 15.92 -0.93 -18.45
N GLN A 93 16.91 -0.46 -19.20
CA GLN A 93 16.73 -0.02 -20.58
C GLN A 93 16.41 -1.19 -21.50
N ASP A 94 17.08 -2.33 -21.30
CA ASP A 94 16.82 -3.54 -22.09
C ASP A 94 15.38 -4.02 -21.89
N LEU A 95 14.89 -4.00 -20.65
CA LEU A 95 13.50 -4.34 -20.33
C LEU A 95 12.49 -3.37 -20.97
N VAL A 96 12.81 -2.08 -21.03
CA VAL A 96 11.99 -1.10 -21.77
C VAL A 96 11.95 -1.46 -23.25
N ASN A 97 13.09 -1.81 -23.84
CA ASN A 97 13.18 -2.17 -25.26
C ASN A 97 12.40 -3.46 -25.55
N ASP A 98 12.46 -4.47 -24.70
CA ASP A 98 11.71 -5.73 -24.84
C ASP A 98 10.19 -5.48 -24.80
N LEU A 99 9.73 -4.67 -23.85
CA LEU A 99 8.30 -4.33 -23.77
C LEU A 99 7.87 -3.49 -24.96
N LYS A 100 8.71 -2.58 -25.44
CA LYS A 100 8.44 -1.80 -26.65
C LYS A 100 8.29 -2.71 -27.87
N ARG A 101 9.13 -3.76 -28.00
CA ARG A 101 8.98 -4.81 -29.03
C ARG A 101 7.68 -5.59 -28.89
N ALA A 102 7.21 -5.81 -27.67
CA ALA A 102 5.92 -6.42 -27.38
C ALA A 102 4.72 -5.44 -27.48
N GLY A 103 4.92 -4.22 -27.99
CA GLY A 103 3.87 -3.21 -28.19
C GLY A 103 3.51 -2.39 -26.94
N THR A 104 4.25 -2.52 -25.84
CA THR A 104 3.99 -1.78 -24.59
C THR A 104 5.07 -0.72 -24.34
N THR A 105 4.71 0.56 -24.49
CA THR A 105 5.63 1.69 -24.23
C THR A 105 5.58 2.12 -22.77
N VAL A 106 6.68 1.92 -22.04
CA VAL A 106 6.82 2.28 -20.62
C VAL A 106 8.11 3.05 -20.33
N SER A 107 8.14 3.77 -19.22
CA SER A 107 9.35 4.45 -18.75
C SER A 107 10.23 3.52 -17.89
N LYS A 108 11.51 3.87 -17.75
CA LYS A 108 12.43 3.21 -16.81
C LYS A 108 11.89 3.20 -15.37
N LYS A 109 11.13 4.23 -14.98
CA LYS A 109 10.55 4.33 -13.64
C LYS A 109 9.42 3.32 -13.44
N THR A 110 8.59 3.09 -14.46
CA THR A 110 7.54 2.05 -14.43
C THR A 110 8.15 0.65 -14.27
N ILE A 111 9.23 0.34 -15.00
CA ILE A 111 10.00 -0.90 -14.81
C ILE A 111 10.53 -1.01 -13.38
N SER A 112 11.14 0.07 -12.87
CA SER A 112 11.71 0.09 -11.52
C SER A 112 10.65 -0.17 -10.43
N ASN A 113 9.46 0.43 -10.57
CA ASN A 113 8.35 0.19 -9.65
C ASN A 113 7.90 -1.28 -9.73
N THR A 114 7.78 -1.82 -10.93
CA THR A 114 7.39 -3.22 -11.15
C THR A 114 8.38 -4.18 -10.49
N LEU A 115 9.68 -3.98 -10.69
CA LEU A 115 10.71 -4.79 -10.02
C LEU A 115 10.60 -4.71 -8.49
N ARG A 116 10.39 -3.51 -7.93
CA ARG A 116 10.21 -3.33 -6.47
C ARG A 116 8.94 -4.02 -5.94
N HIS A 117 7.83 -3.96 -6.67
CA HIS A 117 6.59 -4.67 -6.28
C HIS A 117 6.78 -6.18 -6.21
N HIS A 118 7.69 -6.73 -7.01
CA HIS A 118 8.09 -8.13 -6.97
C HIS A 118 9.30 -8.41 -6.06
N GLY A 119 9.67 -7.49 -5.17
CA GLY A 119 10.74 -7.67 -4.19
C GLY A 119 12.16 -7.49 -4.74
N LEU A 120 12.32 -7.17 -6.02
CA LEU A 120 13.63 -6.93 -6.64
C LEU A 120 14.06 -5.48 -6.42
N LYS A 121 14.92 -5.29 -5.42
CA LYS A 121 15.59 -4.02 -5.15
C LYS A 121 17.02 -4.04 -5.66
N SER A 122 17.50 -2.90 -6.12
CA SER A 122 18.94 -2.73 -6.35
C SER A 122 19.66 -2.79 -5.01
N CYS A 123 20.65 -3.67 -4.91
CA CYS A 123 21.56 -3.76 -3.77
C CYS A 123 22.95 -3.33 -4.22
N ASN A 124 23.59 -2.48 -3.43
CA ASN A 124 25.03 -2.24 -3.57
C ASN A 124 25.76 -3.33 -2.79
N ALA A 125 26.78 -3.94 -3.40
CA ALA A 125 27.66 -4.84 -2.69
C ALA A 125 28.37 -4.07 -1.58
N ARG A 126 28.52 -4.69 -0.40
CA ARG A 126 29.23 -4.08 0.72
C ARG A 126 30.72 -4.01 0.37
N LYS A 127 31.33 -2.82 0.50
CA LYS A 127 32.76 -2.62 0.21
C LYS A 127 33.68 -3.24 1.27
N VAL A 128 33.20 -3.35 2.51
CA VAL A 128 33.95 -3.85 3.67
C VAL A 128 33.26 -5.06 4.29
N PRO A 129 33.98 -6.07 4.80
CA PRO A 129 33.35 -7.21 5.46
C PRO A 129 32.58 -6.77 6.73
N LEU A 130 31.56 -7.55 7.10
CA LEU A 130 30.88 -7.37 8.38
C LEU A 130 31.82 -7.74 9.53
N LEU A 131 31.79 -6.95 10.60
CA LEU A 131 32.50 -7.30 11.82
C LEU A 131 31.91 -8.59 12.40
N LYS A 132 32.80 -9.49 12.85
CA LYS A 132 32.38 -10.65 13.64
C LYS A 132 31.89 -10.18 15.01
N PRO A 133 30.95 -10.91 15.66
CA PRO A 133 30.48 -10.57 17.00
C PRO A 133 31.61 -10.34 18.01
N ALA A 134 32.69 -11.12 17.94
CA ALA A 134 33.87 -10.94 18.78
C ALA A 134 34.54 -9.57 18.59
N HIS A 135 34.65 -9.07 17.36
CA HIS A 135 35.21 -7.74 17.10
C HIS A 135 34.28 -6.63 17.61
N VAL A 136 32.96 -6.84 17.54
CA VAL A 136 31.98 -5.88 18.08
C VAL A 136 32.12 -5.80 19.61
N GLN A 137 32.21 -6.94 20.28
CA GLN A 137 32.43 -7.00 21.74
C GLN A 137 33.76 -6.38 22.15
N ALA A 138 34.85 -6.69 21.45
CA ALA A 138 36.16 -6.10 21.75
C ALA A 138 36.15 -4.57 21.58
N ARG A 139 35.50 -4.06 20.52
CA ARG A 139 35.34 -2.61 20.31
C ARG A 139 34.47 -1.96 21.37
N LEU A 140 33.37 -2.60 21.77
CA LEU A 140 32.51 -2.10 22.83
C LEU A 140 33.25 -2.05 24.16
N LYS A 141 34.00 -3.11 24.49
CA LYS A 141 34.85 -3.16 25.67
C LYS A 141 35.87 -2.02 25.65
N TYR A 142 36.62 -1.90 24.55
CA TYR A 142 37.60 -0.81 24.37
C TYR A 142 36.96 0.56 24.55
N ALA A 143 35.81 0.83 23.93
CA ALA A 143 35.12 2.11 24.06
C ALA A 143 34.66 2.41 25.49
N ASN A 144 34.21 1.40 26.24
CA ASN A 144 33.84 1.58 27.65
C ASN A 144 35.06 1.78 28.54
N ASP A 145 36.15 1.03 28.30
CA ASP A 145 37.37 1.10 29.09
C ASP A 145 38.07 2.47 28.96
N HIS A 146 37.90 3.17 27.82
CA HIS A 146 38.55 4.45 27.50
C HIS A 146 37.54 5.63 27.46
N LEU A 147 36.37 5.48 28.08
CA LEU A 147 35.28 6.48 28.00
C LEU A 147 35.63 7.79 28.73
N ASP A 148 36.40 7.68 29.82
CA ASP A 148 36.81 8.79 30.69
C ASP A 148 38.28 9.20 30.50
N ASP A 149 38.94 8.71 29.44
CA ASP A 149 40.35 8.97 29.20
C ASP A 149 40.60 10.45 28.83
N PRO A 150 41.66 11.08 29.38
CA PRO A 150 41.99 12.47 29.09
C PRO A 150 42.47 12.65 27.64
N GLU A 151 42.32 13.85 27.10
CA GLU A 151 42.64 14.19 25.70
C GLU A 151 44.11 13.92 25.33
N GLU A 152 45.02 14.03 26.31
CA GLU A 152 46.45 13.69 26.17
C GLU A 152 46.70 12.21 25.83
N GLU A 153 45.82 11.29 26.23
CA GLU A 153 45.92 9.88 25.84
C GLU A 153 45.42 9.65 24.40
N TRP A 154 44.44 10.44 23.94
CA TRP A 154 43.95 10.37 22.57
C TRP A 154 44.93 10.97 21.55
N GLU A 155 45.70 12.01 21.93
CA GLU A 155 46.78 12.57 21.09
C GLU A 155 47.89 11.55 20.77
N LYS A 156 48.10 10.54 21.62
CA LYS A 156 49.07 9.46 21.35
C LYS A 156 48.57 8.44 20.32
N VAL A 157 47.26 8.35 20.12
CA VAL A 157 46.61 7.34 19.25
C VAL A 157 46.32 7.89 17.86
N MET A 158 46.11 9.21 17.72
CA MET A 158 45.92 9.89 16.42
C MET A 158 47.24 10.14 15.69
#